data_AF-A0A7S2FT56-F1
#
_entry.id   AF-A0A7S2FT56-F1
#
_cell.length_a   1.000
_cell.length_b   1.000
_cell.length_c   1.000
_cell.angle_alpha   90.00
_cell.angle_beta   90.00
_cell.angle_gamma   90.00
#
_symmetry.space_group_name_H-M   'P 1'
#
loop_
_entity.id
_entity.type
_entity.pdbx_description
1 polymer ?
#
loop_
_entity_poly.entity_id
_entity_poly.type
_entity_poly.pdbx_seq_one_letter_code
_entity_poly.pdbx_strand_id
1 'polypeptide(L)'
;LPSEWTEHHDSAGRVFYYNVHTHTSSWTHPLEQLHRDTYKGIVNFRSGSLSKDEQTAELDRLRRQCEDAERDAHKELQAWTEHIDEQGQKFYNSREQQRSYWTDPRPARCHALYLQMKALRVLAKHCGQSTSRGIGPSLLDPSRPLGLGLPSEREPSRPKGRDP
;
A
#
# COMPACT_ATOMS: atom_id res chain seq x y z
N LEU A 1 -0.02 0.88 7.77
CA LEU A 1 -1.19 1.74 7.42
C LEU A 1 -0.74 2.75 6.35
N PRO A 2 -1.61 3.49 5.65
CA PRO A 2 -1.15 4.65 4.87
C PRO A 2 -0.40 5.64 5.78
N SER A 3 0.51 6.45 5.23
CA SER A 3 1.40 7.34 5.99
C SER A 3 0.65 8.27 6.95
N GLU A 4 -0.53 8.74 6.55
CA GLU A 4 -1.35 9.68 7.33
C GLU A 4 -2.12 9.02 8.48
N TRP A 5 -2.08 7.69 8.62
CA TRP A 5 -2.85 6.96 9.62
C TRP A 5 -1.94 6.26 10.62
N THR A 6 -2.33 6.33 11.89
CA THR A 6 -1.64 5.67 13.03
C THR A 6 -2.62 4.74 13.74
N GLU A 7 -2.11 3.66 14.32
CA GLU A 7 -2.90 2.71 15.11
C GLU A 7 -2.79 3.05 16.60
N HIS A 8 -3.92 3.02 17.31
CA HIS A 8 -4.00 3.33 18.74
C HIS A 8 -4.94 2.36 19.44
N HIS A 9 -4.86 2.32 20.76
CA HIS A 9 -5.72 1.50 21.61
C HIS A 9 -6.49 2.40 22.57
N ASP A 10 -7.79 2.13 22.75
CA ASP A 10 -8.58 2.79 23.78
C ASP A 10 -8.33 2.17 25.17
N SER A 11 -8.98 2.71 26.21
CA SER A 11 -8.86 2.21 27.59
C SER A 11 -9.35 0.76 27.78
N ALA A 12 -10.15 0.24 26.86
CA ALA A 12 -10.62 -1.14 26.84
C ALA A 12 -9.73 -2.05 25.98
N GLY A 13 -8.62 -1.52 25.42
CA GLY A 13 -7.71 -2.26 24.54
C GLY A 13 -8.23 -2.47 23.12
N ARG A 14 -9.28 -1.75 22.70
CA ARG A 14 -9.81 -1.84 21.33
C ARG A 14 -8.99 -0.96 20.40
N VAL A 15 -8.67 -1.51 19.23
CA VAL A 15 -7.91 -0.81 18.20
C VAL A 15 -8.77 0.26 17.52
N PHE A 16 -8.24 1.46 17.37
CA PHE A 16 -8.76 2.50 16.50
C PHE A 16 -7.64 3.12 15.68
N TYR A 17 -8.01 3.81 14.60
CA TYR A 17 -7.07 4.44 13.68
C TYR A 17 -7.25 5.94 13.71
N TYR A 18 -6.16 6.68 13.84
CA TYR A 18 -6.16 8.14 13.85
C TYR A 18 -5.47 8.68 12.60
N ASN A 19 -6.16 9.56 11.88
CA ASN A 19 -5.63 10.27 10.74
C ASN A 19 -4.99 11.59 11.20
N VAL A 20 -3.68 11.69 11.11
CA VAL A 20 -2.92 12.84 11.63
C VAL A 20 -3.11 14.12 10.80
N HIS A 21 -3.55 13.99 9.55
CA HIS A 21 -3.75 15.14 8.66
C HIS A 21 -5.12 15.78 8.84
N THR A 22 -6.16 14.96 8.96
CA THR A 22 -7.55 15.42 9.12
C THR A 22 -7.98 15.53 10.58
N HIS A 23 -7.15 15.05 11.51
CA HIS A 23 -7.45 14.99 12.94
C HIS A 23 -8.71 14.18 13.27
N THR A 24 -8.97 13.12 12.50
CA THR A 24 -10.14 12.26 12.68
C THR A 24 -9.75 10.87 13.17
N SER A 25 -10.59 10.28 14.02
CA SER A 25 -10.47 8.89 14.46
C SER A 25 -11.51 8.02 13.76
N SER A 26 -11.17 6.76 13.51
CA SER A 26 -12.03 5.77 12.87
C SER A 26 -11.83 4.42 13.53
N TRP A 27 -12.92 3.70 13.77
CA TRP A 27 -12.90 2.28 14.14
C TRP A 27 -12.70 1.35 12.94
N THR A 28 -12.87 1.89 11.74
CA THR A 28 -12.70 1.17 10.48
C THR A 28 -11.27 1.32 9.98
N HIS A 29 -10.64 0.20 9.61
CA HIS A 29 -9.29 0.21 9.06
C HIS A 29 -9.22 1.06 7.77
N PRO A 30 -8.21 1.94 7.60
CA PRO A 30 -8.13 2.87 6.46
C PRO A 30 -8.13 2.23 5.07
N LEU A 31 -7.73 0.95 4.98
CA LEU A 31 -7.76 0.20 3.72
C LEU A 31 -9.10 -0.54 3.47
N GLU A 32 -10.06 -0.49 4.39
CA GLU A 32 -11.35 -1.20 4.25
C GLU A 32 -12.10 -0.76 2.98
N GLN A 33 -12.10 0.53 2.69
CA GLN A 33 -12.77 1.06 1.49
C GLN A 33 -12.14 0.48 0.21
N LEU A 34 -10.81 0.38 0.17
CA LEU A 34 -10.09 -0.23 -0.95
C LEU A 34 -10.49 -1.69 -1.17
N HIS A 35 -10.65 -2.47 -0.09
CA HIS A 35 -11.15 -3.85 -0.19
C HIS A 35 -12.57 -3.90 -0.78
N ARG A 36 -13.47 -3.04 -0.29
CA ARG A 36 -14.86 -2.97 -0.77
C ARG A 36 -14.93 -2.62 -2.24
N ASP A 37 -14.14 -1.64 -2.68
CA ASP A 37 -14.14 -1.20 -4.08
C ASP A 37 -13.55 -2.27 -5.00
N THR A 38 -12.49 -2.95 -4.56
CA THR A 38 -11.92 -4.10 -5.28
C THR A 38 -12.96 -5.21 -5.46
N TYR A 39 -13.67 -5.57 -4.39
CA TYR A 39 -14.71 -6.59 -4.43
C TYR A 39 -15.87 -6.18 -5.35
N LYS A 40 -16.38 -4.95 -5.20
CA LYS A 40 -17.45 -4.40 -6.04
C LYS A 40 -17.06 -4.42 -7.52
N GLY A 41 -15.83 -4.03 -7.85
CA GLY A 41 -15.31 -4.09 -9.22
C GLY A 41 -15.35 -5.50 -9.80
N ILE A 42 -14.92 -6.50 -9.02
CA ILE A 42 -14.97 -7.91 -9.45
C ILE A 42 -16.40 -8.37 -9.71
N VAL A 43 -17.33 -8.07 -8.79
CA VAL A 43 -18.73 -8.48 -8.91
C VAL A 43 -19.38 -7.82 -10.12
N ASN A 44 -19.18 -6.51 -10.31
CA ASN A 44 -19.74 -5.76 -11.43
C ASN A 44 -19.20 -6.24 -12.78
N PHE A 45 -17.91 -6.59 -12.86
CA PHE A 45 -17.36 -7.17 -14.09
C PHE A 45 -18.03 -8.51 -14.43
N ARG A 46 -18.26 -9.35 -13.41
CA ARG A 46 -18.80 -10.70 -13.56
C ARG A 46 -20.32 -10.77 -13.71
N SER A 47 -21.05 -9.67 -13.48
CA SER A 47 -22.52 -9.66 -13.57
C SER A 47 -23.06 -9.86 -14.98
N GLY A 48 -22.18 -9.90 -16.00
CA GLY A 48 -22.58 -10.07 -17.40
C GLY A 48 -23.13 -8.81 -18.04
N SER A 49 -22.95 -7.64 -17.40
CA SER A 49 -23.38 -6.34 -17.93
C SER A 49 -22.54 -5.86 -19.12
N LEU A 50 -21.38 -6.47 -19.35
CA LEU A 50 -20.44 -6.15 -20.43
C LEU A 50 -20.41 -7.28 -21.47
N SER A 51 -20.33 -6.92 -22.75
CA SER A 51 -20.03 -7.84 -23.85
C SER A 51 -18.62 -8.43 -23.72
N LYS A 52 -18.32 -9.50 -24.46
CA LYS A 52 -16.98 -10.14 -24.42
C LYS A 52 -15.86 -9.19 -24.86
N ASP A 53 -16.12 -8.35 -25.84
CA ASP A 53 -15.14 -7.39 -26.35
C ASP A 53 -14.88 -6.28 -25.31
N GLU A 54 -15.93 -5.78 -24.65
CA GLU A 54 -15.81 -4.83 -23.54
C GLU A 54 -15.09 -5.44 -22.34
N GLN A 55 -15.38 -6.70 -21.99
CA GLN A 55 -14.67 -7.43 -20.93
C GLN A 55 -13.17 -7.56 -21.25
N THR A 56 -12.84 -7.84 -22.52
CA THR A 56 -11.44 -7.96 -22.95
C THR A 56 -10.73 -6.61 -22.87
N ALA A 57 -11.34 -5.54 -23.39
CA ALA A 57 -10.80 -4.20 -23.33
C ALA A 57 -10.60 -3.70 -21.90
N GLU A 58 -11.57 -3.97 -21.02
CA GLU A 58 -11.50 -3.62 -19.61
C GLU A 58 -10.42 -4.42 -18.87
N LEU A 59 -10.29 -5.73 -19.15
CA LEU A 59 -9.23 -6.54 -18.58
C LEU A 59 -7.83 -6.02 -18.99
N ASP A 60 -7.65 -5.64 -20.25
CA ASP A 60 -6.38 -5.08 -20.73
C ASP A 60 -6.10 -3.69 -20.14
N ARG A 61 -7.14 -2.88 -19.91
CA ARG A 61 -7.01 -1.62 -19.17
C ARG A 61 -6.52 -1.88 -17.74
N LEU A 62 -7.13 -2.83 -17.04
CA LEU A 62 -6.74 -3.21 -15.67
C LEU A 62 -5.33 -3.79 -15.60
N ARG A 63 -4.88 -4.54 -16.62
CA ARG A 63 -3.49 -5.02 -16.73
C ARG A 63 -2.49 -3.88 -16.75
N ARG A 64 -2.68 -2.92 -17.66
CA ARG A 64 -1.80 -1.75 -17.78
C ARG A 64 -1.77 -0.95 -16.48
N GLN A 65 -2.94 -0.75 -15.85
CA GLN A 65 -3.01 -0.08 -14.55
C GLN A 65 -2.25 -0.84 -13.45
N CYS A 66 -2.32 -2.17 -13.45
CA CYS A 66 -1.56 -2.99 -12.50
C CYS A 66 -0.05 -2.85 -12.73
N GLU A 67 0.42 -2.89 -13.98
CA GLU A 67 1.84 -2.70 -14.32
C GLU A 67 2.36 -1.31 -13.92
N ASP A 68 1.54 -0.28 -14.12
CA ASP A 68 1.86 1.08 -13.68
C ASP A 68 1.93 1.17 -12.15
N ALA A 69 0.96 0.57 -11.46
CA ALA A 69 0.95 0.51 -10.00
C ALA A 69 2.12 -0.30 -9.43
N GLU A 70 2.57 -1.38 -10.09
CA GLU A 70 3.76 -2.14 -9.71
C GLU A 70 5.02 -1.25 -9.76
N ARG A 71 5.18 -0.50 -10.86
CA ARG A 71 6.32 0.40 -11.06
C ARG A 71 6.32 1.54 -10.03
N ASP A 72 5.15 2.12 -9.76
CA ASP A 72 5.01 3.22 -8.81
C ASP A 72 5.22 2.74 -7.38
N ALA A 73 4.68 1.57 -7.02
CA ALA A 73 4.96 0.93 -5.74
C ALA A 73 6.46 0.68 -5.58
N HIS A 74 7.15 0.16 -6.59
CA HIS A 74 8.59 -0.09 -6.51
C HIS A 74 9.39 1.19 -6.23
N LYS A 75 9.10 2.27 -6.96
CA LYS A 75 9.74 3.58 -6.74
C LYS A 75 9.49 4.08 -5.33
N GLU A 76 8.24 4.01 -4.88
CA GLU A 76 7.86 4.49 -3.56
C GLU A 76 8.55 3.68 -2.46
N LEU A 77 8.51 2.36 -2.53
CA LEU A 77 9.18 1.48 -1.57
C LEU A 77 10.67 1.80 -1.40
N GLN A 78 11.35 2.19 -2.48
CA GLN A 78 12.76 2.60 -2.48
C GLN A 78 12.98 4.02 -1.95
N ALA A 79 11.96 4.88 -2.01
CA ALA A 79 12.03 6.25 -1.54
C ALA A 79 11.87 6.38 -0.01
N TRP A 80 11.45 5.32 0.68
CA TRP A 80 11.24 5.31 2.12
C TRP A 80 12.44 4.70 2.87
N THR A 81 12.83 5.34 3.96
CA THR A 81 13.90 4.85 4.86
C THR A 81 13.40 4.75 6.29
N GLU A 82 13.83 3.70 7.00
CA GLU A 82 13.55 3.51 8.43
C GLU A 82 14.71 4.10 9.25
N HIS A 83 14.36 4.79 10.33
CA HIS A 83 15.29 5.39 11.28
C HIS A 83 14.78 5.11 12.70
N ILE A 84 15.66 5.30 13.69
CA ILE A 84 15.34 5.15 15.11
C ILE A 84 15.78 6.44 15.82
N ASP A 85 14.92 6.98 16.68
CA ASP A 85 15.26 8.15 17.48
C ASP A 85 16.05 7.80 18.77
N GLU A 86 16.44 8.82 19.53
CA GLU A 86 17.18 8.67 20.78
C GLU A 86 16.42 7.84 21.83
N GLN A 87 15.10 7.78 21.75
CA GLN A 87 14.25 7.01 22.65
C GLN A 87 14.01 5.58 22.14
N GLY A 88 14.64 5.18 21.02
CA GLY A 88 14.49 3.86 20.43
C GLY A 88 13.20 3.68 19.61
N GLN A 89 12.43 4.74 19.37
CA GLN A 89 11.23 4.66 18.54
C GLN A 89 11.58 4.72 17.06
N LYS A 90 10.94 3.84 16.28
CA LYS A 90 11.06 3.83 14.82
C LYS A 90 10.27 4.96 14.20
N PHE A 91 10.86 5.60 13.20
CA PHE A 91 10.17 6.53 12.31
C PHE A 91 10.62 6.34 10.86
N TYR A 92 9.80 6.80 9.93
CA TYR A 92 9.94 6.55 8.50
C TYR A 92 10.06 7.86 7.75
N ASN A 93 11.13 8.03 6.97
CA ASN A 93 11.36 9.22 6.17
C ASN A 93 11.03 8.95 4.70
N SER A 94 10.23 9.85 4.10
CA SER A 94 9.96 9.89 2.67
C SER A 94 10.92 10.84 1.98
N ARG A 95 11.78 10.33 1.10
CA ARG A 95 12.65 11.15 0.25
C ARG A 95 11.88 11.94 -0.81
N GLU A 96 10.74 11.43 -1.24
CA GLU A 96 9.90 12.12 -2.22
C GLU A 96 9.20 13.33 -1.60
N GLN A 97 8.64 13.16 -0.41
CA GLN A 97 7.86 14.20 0.28
C GLN A 97 8.71 15.05 1.22
N GLN A 98 9.98 14.68 1.43
CA GLN A 98 10.90 15.31 2.38
C GLN A 98 10.30 15.45 3.78
N ARG A 99 9.59 14.40 4.23
CA ARG A 99 8.83 14.38 5.50
C ARG A 99 9.00 13.06 6.22
N SER A 100 8.91 13.12 7.55
CA SER A 100 8.97 11.96 8.44
C SER A 100 7.60 11.60 9.01
N TYR A 101 7.36 10.32 9.23
CA TYR A 101 6.10 9.73 9.65
C TYR A 101 6.34 8.64 10.70
N TRP A 102 5.36 8.43 11.58
CA TRP A 102 5.41 7.37 12.61
C TRP A 102 4.92 6.01 12.10
N THR A 103 4.31 6.01 10.92
CA THR A 103 3.76 4.81 10.29
C THR A 103 4.59 4.46 9.07
N ASP A 104 4.94 3.18 8.94
CA ASP A 104 5.47 2.66 7.68
C ASP A 104 4.34 2.55 6.64
N PRO A 105 4.38 3.31 5.54
CA PRO A 105 3.38 3.21 4.49
C PRO A 105 3.61 2.03 3.54
N ARG A 106 4.82 1.46 3.52
CA ARG A 106 5.23 0.42 2.57
C ARG A 106 4.30 -0.81 2.63
N PRO A 107 3.91 -1.34 3.81
CA PRO A 107 2.95 -2.45 3.89
C PRO A 107 1.58 -2.11 3.26
N ALA A 108 1.08 -0.89 3.46
CA ALA A 108 -0.21 -0.50 2.89
C ALA A 108 -0.14 -0.39 1.36
N ARG A 109 0.99 0.09 0.82
CA ARG A 109 1.24 0.17 -0.62
C ARG A 109 1.36 -1.21 -1.26
N CYS A 110 2.13 -2.11 -0.65
CA CYS A 110 2.23 -3.51 -1.09
C CYS A 110 0.87 -4.21 -1.07
N HIS A 111 0.07 -3.97 -0.02
CA HIS A 111 -1.25 -4.56 0.11
C HIS A 111 -2.22 -4.07 -0.97
N ALA A 112 -2.20 -2.77 -1.28
CA ALA A 112 -3.03 -2.22 -2.35
C ALA A 112 -2.69 -2.85 -3.71
N LEU A 113 -1.40 -2.98 -4.02
CA LEU A 113 -0.94 -3.64 -5.23
C LEU A 113 -1.35 -5.12 -5.28
N TYR A 114 -1.19 -5.84 -4.16
CA TYR A 114 -1.62 -7.23 -4.03
C TYR A 114 -3.12 -7.40 -4.34
N LEU A 115 -3.97 -6.51 -3.84
CA LEU A 115 -5.41 -6.55 -4.12
C LEU A 115 -5.70 -6.36 -5.61
N GLN A 116 -5.02 -5.43 -6.29
CA GLN A 116 -5.15 -5.22 -7.73
C GLN A 116 -4.73 -6.47 -8.52
N MET A 117 -3.55 -7.03 -8.23
CA MET A 117 -3.06 -8.26 -8.88
C MET A 117 -4.01 -9.44 -8.65
N LYS A 118 -4.54 -9.58 -7.43
CA LYS A 118 -5.49 -10.64 -7.07
C LYS A 118 -6.80 -10.50 -7.83
N ALA A 119 -7.36 -9.29 -7.90
CA ALA A 119 -8.56 -9.00 -8.68
C ALA A 119 -8.35 -9.31 -10.15
N LEU A 120 -7.24 -8.83 -10.73
CA LEU A 120 -6.88 -9.07 -12.12
C LEU A 120 -6.79 -10.58 -12.44
N ARG A 121 -6.19 -11.38 -11.55
CA ARG A 121 -6.13 -12.84 -11.70
C ARG A 121 -7.53 -13.48 -11.72
N VAL A 122 -8.43 -13.03 -10.84
CA VAL A 122 -9.81 -13.53 -10.78
C VAL A 122 -10.56 -13.19 -12.08
N LEU A 123 -10.41 -11.96 -12.58
CA LEU A 123 -11.07 -11.51 -13.80
C LEU A 123 -10.50 -12.20 -15.06
N ALA A 124 -9.18 -12.34 -15.15
CA ALA A 124 -8.55 -13.06 -16.26
C ALA A 124 -9.04 -14.51 -16.34
N LYS A 125 -9.13 -15.20 -15.20
CA LYS A 125 -9.70 -16.54 -15.12
C LYS A 125 -11.16 -16.58 -15.56
N HIS A 126 -11.97 -15.57 -15.19
CA HIS A 126 -13.36 -15.46 -15.63
C HIS A 126 -13.48 -15.35 -17.16
N CYS A 127 -12.56 -14.63 -17.82
CA CYS A 127 -12.50 -14.52 -19.27
C CYS A 127 -11.82 -15.73 -19.97
N GLY A 128 -11.50 -16.80 -19.24
CA GLY A 128 -10.83 -17.99 -19.80
C GLY A 128 -9.35 -17.80 -20.14
N GLN A 129 -8.72 -16.72 -19.68
CA GLN A 129 -7.30 -16.47 -19.92
C GLN A 129 -6.44 -17.11 -18.81
N SER A 130 -5.48 -17.95 -19.19
CA SER A 130 -4.52 -18.54 -18.26
C SER A 130 -3.39 -17.53 -17.98
N THR A 131 -3.25 -17.08 -16.73
CA THR A 131 -2.14 -16.20 -16.34
C THR A 131 -0.88 -17.03 -16.10
N SER A 132 -0.13 -17.37 -17.15
CA SER A 132 1.17 -18.06 -17.03
C SER A 132 2.32 -17.08 -16.74
N ARG A 133 2.20 -16.26 -15.69
CA ARG A 133 3.34 -15.59 -15.06
C ARG A 133 3.11 -15.63 -13.55
N GLY A 134 3.51 -16.75 -12.96
CA GLY A 134 3.70 -16.84 -11.52
C GLY A 134 4.90 -15.98 -11.14
N ILE A 135 4.70 -14.68 -10.96
CA ILE A 135 5.56 -13.92 -10.06
C ILE A 135 5.07 -14.30 -8.67
N GLY A 136 5.74 -15.29 -8.07
CA GLY A 136 5.48 -15.68 -6.71
C GLY A 136 5.71 -14.50 -5.75
N PRO A 137 5.23 -14.58 -4.50
CA PRO A 137 5.33 -13.52 -3.49
C PRO A 137 6.78 -13.13 -3.10
N SER A 138 7.80 -13.68 -3.77
CA SER A 138 9.22 -13.50 -3.46
C SER A 138 9.77 -12.10 -3.74
N LEU A 139 9.02 -11.21 -4.42
CA LEU A 139 9.41 -9.80 -4.59
C LEU A 139 8.85 -8.87 -3.51
N LEU A 140 8.02 -9.40 -2.59
CA LEU A 140 7.39 -8.67 -1.50
C LEU A 140 8.01 -9.03 -0.14
N ASP A 141 9.32 -9.31 -0.10
CA ASP A 141 10.05 -9.44 1.16
C ASP A 141 10.64 -8.06 1.54
N PRO A 142 9.99 -7.31 2.46
CA PRO A 142 10.51 -6.02 2.94
C PRO A 142 11.77 -6.17 3.83
N SER A 143 12.19 -7.39 4.18
CA SER A 143 13.31 -7.67 5.08
C SER A 143 14.60 -8.08 4.37
N ARG A 144 14.60 -8.23 3.03
CA ARG A 144 15.81 -8.57 2.28
C ARG A 144 16.71 -7.33 2.15
N PRO A 145 17.88 -7.28 2.81
CA PRO A 145 18.77 -6.14 2.67
C PRO A 145 19.33 -6.15 1.24
N LEU A 146 19.15 -5.05 0.51
CA LEU A 146 19.94 -4.81 -0.70
C LEU A 146 21.37 -4.56 -0.22
N GLY A 147 22.24 -5.55 -0.46
CA GLY A 147 23.66 -5.48 -0.13
C GLY A 147 24.34 -4.36 -0.90
N LEU A 148 24.27 -3.15 -0.37
CA LEU A 148 25.06 -2.00 -0.77
C LEU A 148 25.50 -1.30 0.51
N GLY A 149 26.81 -1.32 0.76
CA GLY A 149 27.44 -0.69 1.91
C GLY A 149 27.04 0.77 2.02
N LEU A 150 26.55 1.16 3.20
CA LEU A 150 26.26 2.54 3.56
C LEU A 150 27.57 3.33 3.69
N PRO A 151 27.72 4.49 3.02
CA PRO A 151 28.46 5.59 3.61
C PRO A 151 27.53 6.34 4.58
N SER A 152 28.07 6.56 5.78
CA SER A 152 27.48 7.37 6.86
C SER A 152 27.25 8.80 6.40
N GLU A 153 25.99 9.26 6.30
CA GLU A 153 25.68 10.69 6.18
C GLU A 153 24.44 11.12 7.00
N ARG A 154 24.74 11.99 7.97
CA ARG A 154 23.98 13.13 8.55
C ARG A 154 22.52 12.94 8.97
N GLU A 155 22.27 13.21 10.26
CA GLU A 155 20.97 13.20 10.93
C GLU A 155 19.92 14.10 10.26
N PRO A 156 18.72 13.58 9.95
CA PRO A 156 17.55 14.38 9.60
C PRO A 156 16.75 14.79 10.84
N SER A 157 16.32 16.05 10.86
CA SER A 157 15.62 16.71 11.96
C SER A 157 14.19 16.18 12.20
N ARG A 158 13.84 16.09 13.50
CA ARG A 158 12.54 15.68 14.08
C ARG A 158 11.31 16.38 13.43
N PRO A 159 10.19 15.68 13.17
CA PRO A 159 8.91 16.34 12.93
C PRO A 159 8.41 16.99 14.23
N LYS A 160 8.29 18.33 14.23
CA LYS A 160 7.81 19.10 15.38
C LYS A 160 6.36 18.72 15.72
N GLY A 161 6.15 18.09 16.87
CA GLY A 161 4.84 17.97 17.50
C GLY A 161 4.35 19.35 17.92
N ARG A 162 3.09 19.67 17.60
CA ARG A 162 2.40 20.85 18.08
C ARG A 162 1.35 20.38 19.09
N ASP A 163 1.69 20.52 20.36
CA ASP A 163 0.74 20.54 21.48
C ASP A 163 0.09 21.94 21.56
N PRO A 164 -1.11 22.09 22.14
CA PRO A 164 -1.43 21.68 23.51
C PRO A 164 -2.66 20.78 23.71
#